data_AF-Q8A6X0-F1
#
_entry.id   AF-Q8A6X0-F1
#
_cell.length_a   1.000
_cell.length_b   1.000
_cell.length_c   1.000
_cell.angle_alpha   90.00
_cell.angle_beta   90.00
_cell.angle_gamma   90.00
#
_symmetry.space_group_name_H-M   'P 1'
#
loop_
_entity.id
_entity.type
_entity.pdbx_description
1 polymer ?
#
loop_
_entity_poly.entity_id
_entity_poly.type
_entity_poly.pdbx_seq_one_letter_code
_entity_poly.pdbx_strand_id
1 'polypeptide(L)'
;MFFFLIVPLFLALFYKPIAYLCGRFLNNKSKRENYFMKHISNFLRSKSWNVFLFLYLALPLFAQKEYKIDQVSVVNVGDGRLLFQELKTEKALNGEHRIIDGYHSAYVLASFKDGFYDGGYKEYVDNILITEGSYKEGRKDGLFKINSKFDGKLKEEKSYKEGKLDGTSKSYFTTGKVESERNFRMGKEHGKQLSYESDGTLRKEHNYKDGKQVGKQYTFLKGTYDLYETVYFNEEGLQDGEYSSVFTFGSPRILGSYKNGKKNGRWTTFAESGDTLMIETYLDGKEDGLHVSFANGSGVRQKEYYMKNDRKDGLYREYNLENGELRYEATYQAGRLHGKERRLIVSNRFDYWETSTYVNGRQNGPFEARYVKNDQLRECGEYKNGRRVGRWKRYTIDGKLEKEWDEN
;
A
#
# COMPACT_ATOMS: atom_id res chain seq x y z
N MET A 1 -42.94 64.36 26.67
CA MET A 1 -41.83 63.39 26.77
C MET A 1 -40.87 63.69 25.63
N PHE A 2 -39.58 63.84 25.92
CA PHE A 2 -38.63 64.72 25.22
C PHE A 2 -38.19 64.32 23.80
N PHE A 3 -37.75 65.36 23.09
CA PHE A 3 -37.31 65.55 21.70
C PHE A 3 -35.88 65.04 21.33
N PHE A 4 -35.65 64.92 20.01
CA PHE A 4 -34.46 65.32 19.20
C PHE A 4 -33.28 64.36 18.82
N LEU A 5 -33.04 64.30 17.49
CA LEU A 5 -31.78 64.49 16.71
C LEU A 5 -30.71 63.38 16.48
N ILE A 6 -30.35 63.23 15.18
CA ILE A 6 -29.01 63.07 14.54
C ILE A 6 -28.60 61.72 13.90
N VAL A 7 -28.06 61.89 12.69
CA VAL A 7 -27.50 60.99 11.65
C VAL A 7 -26.02 60.58 11.99
N PRO A 8 -25.22 60.00 11.08
CA PRO A 8 -24.73 58.61 11.02
C PRO A 8 -23.29 58.38 11.51
N LEU A 9 -22.88 57.13 11.78
CA LEU A 9 -21.48 56.78 12.00
C LEU A 9 -21.20 55.29 11.69
N PHE A 10 -20.58 54.94 10.56
CA PHE A 10 -19.84 53.68 10.41
C PHE A 10 -18.79 53.81 9.30
N LEU A 11 -17.65 54.37 9.68
CA LEU A 11 -16.36 54.22 8.99
C LEU A 11 -15.29 54.28 10.09
N ALA A 12 -14.30 53.39 9.98
CA ALA A 12 -13.17 53.18 10.88
C ALA A 12 -13.42 52.28 12.10
N LEU A 13 -13.20 50.97 11.95
CA LEU A 13 -12.54 50.11 12.94
C LEU A 13 -11.96 48.87 12.22
N PHE A 14 -10.97 49.10 11.35
CA PHE A 14 -9.94 48.13 11.01
C PHE A 14 -8.59 48.83 11.22
N TYR A 15 -7.58 48.10 11.71
CA TYR A 15 -6.28 48.53 12.28
C TYR A 15 -6.34 48.77 13.81
N LYS A 16 -5.77 47.97 14.72
CA LYS A 16 -4.57 47.08 14.78
C LYS A 16 -4.66 46.21 16.09
N PRO A 17 -3.69 45.35 16.48
CA PRO A 17 -3.03 44.23 15.79
C PRO A 17 -2.82 42.98 16.70
N ILE A 18 -2.27 41.92 16.12
CA ILE A 18 -1.61 40.79 16.80
C ILE A 18 -0.29 41.28 17.44
N ALA A 19 -0.08 41.03 18.73
CA ALA A 19 1.24 40.97 19.37
C ALA A 19 1.15 40.26 20.74
N TYR A 20 1.07 38.93 20.73
CA TYR A 20 1.57 38.10 21.83
C TYR A 20 3.01 37.70 21.49
N LEU A 21 3.87 37.63 22.52
CA LEU A 21 5.29 37.22 22.53
C LEU A 21 6.31 38.27 22.06
N CYS A 22 6.76 39.12 22.99
CA CYS A 22 8.17 39.20 23.40
C CYS A 22 8.39 40.25 24.50
N GLY A 23 9.06 39.83 25.59
CA GLY A 23 10.07 40.64 26.28
C GLY A 23 9.64 41.88 27.08
N ARG A 24 9.38 41.66 28.38
CA ARG A 24 10.12 42.28 29.52
C ARG A 24 10.77 43.68 29.33
N PHE A 25 10.45 44.54 30.30
CA PHE A 25 11.23 45.66 30.86
C PHE A 25 11.10 47.10 30.28
N LEU A 26 10.76 48.00 31.22
CA LEU A 26 11.17 49.41 31.39
C LEU A 26 10.38 50.54 30.70
N ASN A 27 9.40 51.03 31.46
CA ASN A 27 9.33 52.38 32.08
C ASN A 27 9.81 53.64 31.30
N ASN A 28 8.87 54.60 31.25
CA ASN A 28 9.00 56.07 31.38
C ASN A 28 9.23 57.00 30.15
N LYS A 29 8.17 57.77 29.87
CA LYS A 29 8.06 59.20 29.49
C LYS A 29 8.99 59.80 28.41
N SER A 30 8.39 60.36 27.34
CA SER A 30 8.59 61.78 27.00
C SER A 30 7.47 62.36 26.12
N LYS A 31 7.05 63.59 26.45
CA LYS A 31 6.17 64.50 25.69
C LYS A 31 6.81 64.93 24.37
N ARG A 32 6.17 64.75 23.21
CA ARG A 32 6.33 65.57 21.97
C ARG A 32 5.34 65.13 20.87
N GLU A 33 4.08 65.57 20.92
CA GLU A 33 3.12 65.32 19.81
C GLU A 33 2.30 66.53 19.34
N ASN A 34 2.47 67.73 19.90
CA ASN A 34 1.56 68.84 19.62
C ASN A 34 1.99 69.87 18.56
N TYR A 35 2.92 69.54 17.65
CA TYR A 35 3.33 70.47 16.57
C TYR A 35 3.14 69.96 15.14
N PHE A 36 2.96 68.65 14.91
CA PHE A 36 2.88 68.08 13.56
C PHE A 36 1.47 68.13 12.95
N MET A 37 0.43 68.11 13.79
CA MET A 37 -0.98 68.08 13.34
C MET A 37 -1.51 69.43 12.83
N LYS A 38 -0.79 70.54 13.06
CA LYS A 38 -1.25 71.88 12.64
C LYS A 38 -0.89 72.23 11.19
N HIS A 39 0.08 71.53 10.58
CA HIS A 39 0.48 71.77 9.19
C HIS A 39 -0.35 70.99 8.15
N ILE A 40 -0.96 69.87 8.54
CA ILE A 40 -1.77 69.02 7.64
C ILE A 40 -3.14 69.66 7.37
N SER A 41 -3.67 70.43 8.32
CA SER A 41 -4.97 71.11 8.22
C SER A 41 -5.00 72.22 7.16
N ASN A 42 -3.89 72.93 6.92
CA ASN A 42 -3.85 74.03 5.95
C ASN A 42 -3.56 73.59 4.50
N PHE A 43 -3.09 72.36 4.28
CA PHE A 43 -2.86 71.83 2.93
C PHE A 43 -4.14 71.33 2.25
N LEU A 44 -5.16 70.97 3.04
CA LEU A 44 -6.42 70.39 2.57
C LEU A 44 -7.46 71.42 2.07
N ARG A 45 -7.10 72.71 1.94
CA ARG A 45 -8.04 73.79 1.60
C ARG A 45 -7.77 74.52 0.28
N SER A 46 -6.91 73.99 -0.59
CA SER A 46 -6.71 74.57 -1.94
C SER A 46 -7.60 73.88 -3.00
N LYS A 47 -8.24 74.69 -3.84
CA LYS A 47 -9.21 74.32 -4.89
C LYS A 47 -8.61 73.55 -6.08
N SER A 48 -7.51 72.83 -5.90
CA SER A 48 -6.74 72.18 -6.98
C SER A 48 -6.84 70.65 -6.99
N TRP A 49 -7.57 70.04 -6.05
CA TRP A 49 -7.58 68.57 -5.92
C TRP A 49 -8.59 67.83 -6.80
N ASN A 50 -9.66 68.52 -7.24
CA ASN A 50 -10.68 67.90 -8.11
C ASN A 50 -10.18 67.60 -9.52
N VAL A 51 -9.04 68.18 -9.95
CA VAL A 51 -8.46 67.91 -11.28
C VAL A 51 -7.55 66.67 -11.26
N PHE A 52 -6.96 66.31 -10.12
CA PHE A 52 -6.15 65.08 -9.99
C PHE A 52 -6.98 63.83 -9.72
N LEU A 53 -8.18 63.96 -9.13
CA LEU A 53 -9.06 62.81 -8.88
C LEU A 53 -9.77 62.31 -10.15
N PHE A 54 -9.96 63.18 -11.16
CA PHE A 54 -10.54 62.78 -12.44
C PHE A 54 -9.54 62.13 -13.42
N LEU A 55 -8.23 62.27 -13.19
CA LEU A 55 -7.21 61.61 -14.02
C LEU A 55 -6.90 60.16 -13.61
N TYR A 56 -7.32 59.72 -12.43
CA TYR A 56 -7.17 58.33 -11.97
C TYR A 56 -8.35 57.41 -12.35
N LEU A 57 -9.42 57.95 -12.93
CA LEU A 57 -10.61 57.21 -13.36
C LEU A 57 -10.61 56.83 -14.85
N ALA A 58 -9.52 57.12 -15.57
CA ALA A 58 -9.33 56.76 -16.97
C ALA A 58 -8.17 55.76 -17.14
N LEU A 59 -8.07 54.75 -16.26
CA LEU A 59 -7.43 53.52 -16.70
C LEU A 59 -8.40 52.89 -17.70
N PRO A 60 -8.02 52.71 -18.99
CA PRO A 60 -8.82 51.91 -19.87
C PRO A 60 -9.00 50.56 -19.17
N LEU A 61 -10.25 50.24 -18.84
CA LEU A 61 -10.69 48.87 -18.68
C LEU A 61 -10.36 48.18 -20.01
N PHE A 62 -9.12 47.71 -20.16
CA PHE A 62 -8.76 46.81 -21.24
C PHE A 62 -9.59 45.57 -20.98
N ALA A 63 -10.77 45.53 -21.61
CA ALA A 63 -11.59 44.34 -21.65
C ALA A 63 -10.69 43.20 -22.12
N GLN A 64 -10.60 42.15 -21.32
CA GLN A 64 -9.84 40.96 -21.65
C GLN A 64 -10.33 40.47 -23.02
N LYS A 65 -9.44 40.50 -24.03
CA LYS A 65 -9.82 40.08 -25.40
C LYS A 65 -10.22 38.60 -25.35
N GLU A 66 -11.47 38.33 -25.70
CA GLU A 66 -12.04 36.99 -25.76
C GLU A 66 -11.89 36.44 -27.19
N TYR A 67 -11.52 35.16 -27.30
CA TYR A 67 -11.49 34.43 -28.56
C TYR A 67 -12.51 33.30 -28.52
N LYS A 68 -13.23 33.13 -29.62
CA LYS A 68 -13.92 31.85 -29.88
C LYS A 68 -12.90 30.87 -30.44
N ILE A 69 -13.10 29.57 -30.19
CA ILE A 69 -12.15 28.53 -30.62
C ILE A 69 -11.94 28.52 -32.15
N ASP A 70 -12.95 28.90 -32.94
CA ASP A 70 -12.87 29.04 -34.41
C ASP A 70 -12.02 30.23 -34.89
N GLN A 71 -11.53 31.07 -33.97
CA GLN A 71 -10.63 32.19 -34.24
C GLN A 71 -9.17 31.90 -33.86
N VAL A 72 -8.91 30.72 -33.28
CA VAL A 72 -7.60 30.33 -32.76
C VAL A 72 -7.14 29.05 -33.46
N SER A 73 -5.95 29.09 -34.06
CA SER A 73 -5.24 27.89 -34.49
C SER A 73 -4.49 27.31 -33.29
N VAL A 74 -4.66 26.00 -33.06
CA VAL A 74 -3.96 25.25 -32.01
C VAL A 74 -3.09 24.19 -32.68
N VAL A 75 -1.78 24.36 -32.61
CA VAL A 75 -0.80 23.47 -33.23
C VAL A 75 -0.03 22.73 -32.14
N ASN A 76 -0.06 21.39 -32.18
CA ASN A 76 0.83 20.59 -31.34
C ASN A 76 2.23 20.60 -31.97
N VAL A 77 3.22 21.14 -31.25
CA VAL A 77 4.59 21.30 -31.78
C VAL A 77 5.46 20.04 -31.64
N GLY A 78 4.87 18.91 -31.24
CA GLY A 78 5.51 17.59 -31.23
C GLY A 78 6.19 17.21 -29.92
N ASP A 79 6.37 18.14 -28.98
CA ASP A 79 6.94 17.90 -27.65
C ASP A 79 5.90 17.94 -26.51
N GLY A 80 4.62 17.91 -26.86
CA GLY A 80 3.49 17.99 -25.94
C GLY A 80 3.03 19.41 -25.62
N ARG A 81 3.75 20.45 -26.07
CA ARG A 81 3.28 21.83 -25.99
C ARG A 81 2.28 22.15 -27.10
N LEU A 82 1.38 23.07 -26.80
CA LEU A 82 0.39 23.59 -27.74
C LEU A 82 0.73 25.05 -28.05
N LEU A 83 0.88 25.35 -29.34
CA LEU A 83 1.07 26.70 -29.86
C LEU A 83 -0.28 27.27 -30.28
N PHE A 84 -0.65 28.41 -29.69
CA PHE A 84 -1.89 29.13 -29.93
C PHE A 84 -1.61 30.40 -30.73
N GLN A 85 -2.27 30.50 -31.88
CA GLN A 85 -2.13 31.62 -32.81
C GLN A 85 -3.50 32.11 -33.25
N GLU A 86 -3.63 33.40 -33.59
CA GLU A 86 -4.82 33.89 -34.28
C GLU A 86 -4.95 33.19 -35.65
N LEU A 87 -6.12 32.63 -35.96
CA LEU A 87 -6.32 31.85 -37.18
C LEU A 87 -6.07 32.64 -38.47
N LYS A 88 -6.35 33.95 -38.46
CA LYS A 88 -6.24 34.80 -39.66
C LYS A 88 -4.85 35.38 -39.89
N THR A 89 -4.12 35.69 -38.81
CA THR A 89 -2.86 36.42 -38.88
C THR A 89 -1.66 35.54 -38.55
N GLU A 90 -1.90 34.33 -38.04
CA GLU A 90 -0.90 33.40 -37.49
C GLU A 90 -0.07 34.00 -36.35
N LYS A 91 -0.48 35.16 -35.82
CA LYS A 91 0.20 35.84 -34.73
C LYS A 91 -0.01 35.05 -33.43
N ALA A 92 1.09 34.77 -32.75
CA ALA A 92 1.10 34.08 -31.48
C ALA A 92 0.35 34.87 -30.39
N LEU A 93 -0.48 34.17 -29.61
CA LEU A 93 -1.21 34.77 -28.51
C LEU A 93 -0.26 35.20 -27.38
N ASN A 94 -0.55 36.33 -26.74
CA ASN A 94 0.27 36.91 -25.68
C ASN A 94 -0.61 37.65 -24.66
N GLY A 95 -0.31 37.48 -23.37
CA GLY A 95 -1.12 38.02 -22.27
C GLY A 95 -2.27 37.10 -21.88
N GLU A 96 -3.22 37.62 -21.11
CA GLU A 96 -4.34 36.83 -20.60
C GLU A 96 -5.52 36.84 -21.57
N HIS A 97 -6.02 35.64 -21.91
CA HIS A 97 -7.14 35.49 -22.83
C HIS A 97 -8.16 34.49 -22.31
N ARG A 98 -9.44 34.75 -22.63
CA ARG A 98 -10.51 33.76 -22.56
C ARG A 98 -10.64 33.10 -23.93
N ILE A 99 -10.53 31.77 -23.99
CA ILE A 99 -10.81 30.99 -25.19
C ILE A 99 -12.08 30.18 -24.92
N ILE A 100 -13.14 30.48 -25.65
CA ILE A 100 -14.45 29.84 -25.54
C ILE A 100 -14.48 28.64 -26.49
N ASP A 101 -14.57 27.44 -25.93
CA ASP A 101 -14.80 26.23 -26.71
C ASP A 101 -16.25 26.24 -27.21
N GLY A 102 -16.42 26.04 -28.51
CA GLY A 102 -17.72 26.13 -29.18
C GLY A 102 -18.67 24.96 -28.83
N TYR A 103 -18.17 23.93 -28.15
CA TYR A 103 -18.94 22.76 -27.73
C TYR A 103 -19.04 22.69 -26.19
N HIS A 104 -20.26 22.55 -25.65
CA HIS A 104 -20.58 22.24 -24.24
C HIS A 104 -20.26 23.31 -23.16
N SER A 105 -20.46 24.61 -23.44
CA SER A 105 -20.32 25.69 -22.44
C SER A 105 -18.94 25.75 -21.76
N ALA A 106 -17.90 25.24 -22.43
CA ALA A 106 -16.56 25.17 -21.88
C ALA A 106 -15.73 26.39 -22.30
N TYR A 107 -14.86 26.87 -21.40
CA TYR A 107 -13.89 27.91 -21.75
C TYR A 107 -12.64 27.80 -20.87
N VAL A 108 -11.53 28.30 -21.39
CA VAL A 108 -10.28 28.47 -20.63
C VAL A 108 -9.97 29.94 -20.43
N LEU A 109 -9.49 30.30 -19.24
CA LEU A 109 -8.82 31.57 -18.95
C LEU A 109 -7.34 31.25 -18.79
N ALA A 110 -6.50 31.73 -19.69
CA ALA A 110 -5.10 31.38 -19.68
C ALA A 110 -4.20 32.56 -20.03
N SER A 111 -3.02 32.59 -19.43
CA SER A 111 -1.93 33.48 -19.79
C SER A 111 -1.07 32.83 -20.88
N PHE A 112 -0.68 33.62 -21.88
CA PHE A 112 0.13 33.18 -23.01
C PHE A 112 1.40 34.02 -23.15
N LYS A 113 2.48 33.38 -23.57
CA LYS A 113 3.72 34.03 -24.01
C LYS A 113 4.23 33.31 -25.25
N ASP A 114 4.45 34.07 -26.33
CA ASP A 114 4.86 33.55 -27.63
C ASP A 114 3.97 32.40 -28.13
N GLY A 115 2.67 32.47 -27.81
CA GLY A 115 1.66 31.51 -28.20
C GLY A 115 1.62 30.25 -27.34
N PHE A 116 2.50 30.08 -26.36
CA PHE A 116 2.44 28.97 -25.40
C PHE A 116 1.77 29.40 -24.10
N TYR A 117 1.13 28.48 -23.40
CA TYR A 117 0.67 28.74 -22.03
C TYR A 117 1.83 29.14 -21.12
N ASP A 118 1.75 30.29 -20.48
CA ASP A 118 2.79 30.83 -19.60
C ASP A 118 2.15 31.77 -18.57
N GLY A 119 2.01 31.30 -17.33
CA GLY A 119 1.28 31.96 -16.25
C GLY A 119 0.05 31.17 -15.80
N GLY A 120 -0.99 31.87 -15.35
CA GLY A 120 -2.19 31.27 -14.77
C GLY A 120 -3.05 30.55 -15.82
N TYR A 121 -3.68 29.44 -15.41
CA TYR A 121 -4.62 28.69 -16.21
C TYR A 121 -5.83 28.29 -15.39
N LYS A 122 -7.02 28.48 -15.95
CA LYS A 122 -8.29 27.99 -15.42
C LYS A 122 -9.16 27.45 -16.54
N GLU A 123 -9.84 26.36 -16.27
CA GLU A 123 -10.75 25.70 -17.21
C GLU A 123 -12.11 25.53 -16.55
N TYR A 124 -13.16 25.91 -17.29
CA TYR A 124 -14.53 25.86 -16.85
C TYR A 124 -15.36 25.01 -17.81
N VAL A 125 -16.29 24.23 -17.27
CA VAL A 125 -17.32 23.49 -18.02
C VAL A 125 -18.64 23.73 -17.32
N ASP A 126 -19.67 24.17 -18.06
CA ASP A 126 -20.97 24.55 -17.50
C ASP A 126 -20.85 25.54 -16.32
N ASN A 127 -19.90 26.48 -16.43
CA ASN A 127 -19.51 27.47 -15.40
C ASN A 127 -18.91 26.89 -14.10
N ILE A 128 -18.63 25.59 -14.04
CA ILE A 128 -17.94 24.95 -12.93
C ILE A 128 -16.44 24.97 -13.23
N LEU A 129 -15.62 25.51 -12.31
CA LEU A 129 -14.16 25.46 -12.42
C LEU A 129 -13.70 24.00 -12.31
N ILE A 130 -13.21 23.43 -13.41
CA ILE A 130 -12.78 22.03 -13.48
C ILE A 130 -11.30 21.89 -13.18
N THR A 131 -10.48 22.84 -13.61
CA THR A 131 -9.02 22.79 -13.38
C THR A 131 -8.47 24.19 -13.20
N GLU A 132 -7.57 24.36 -12.24
CA GLU A 132 -6.74 25.55 -12.12
C GLU A 132 -5.29 25.18 -11.83
N GLY A 133 -4.37 26.02 -12.28
CA GLY A 133 -2.93 25.84 -12.07
C GLY A 133 -2.13 26.89 -12.82
N SER A 134 -0.86 26.58 -13.06
CA SER A 134 0.04 27.43 -13.83
C SER A 134 0.85 26.65 -14.86
N TYR A 135 1.19 27.34 -15.94
CA TYR A 135 2.11 26.85 -16.95
C TYR A 135 3.35 27.72 -16.99
N LYS A 136 4.46 27.13 -17.44
CA LYS A 136 5.69 27.82 -17.77
C LYS A 136 6.18 27.26 -19.10
N GLU A 137 6.37 28.13 -20.10
CA GLU A 137 6.83 27.75 -21.44
C GLU A 137 6.03 26.59 -22.06
N GLY A 138 4.70 26.62 -21.89
CA GLY A 138 3.78 25.62 -22.42
C GLY A 138 3.68 24.32 -21.62
N ARG A 139 4.38 24.20 -20.48
CA ARG A 139 4.37 23.01 -19.63
C ARG A 139 3.75 23.29 -18.26
N LYS A 140 3.02 22.32 -17.71
CA LYS A 140 2.48 22.43 -16.34
C LYS A 140 3.61 22.65 -15.34
N ASP A 141 3.47 23.66 -14.48
CA ASP A 141 4.47 24.04 -13.49
C ASP A 141 3.78 24.51 -12.22
N GLY A 142 4.07 23.88 -11.09
CA GLY A 142 3.40 24.13 -9.81
C GLY A 142 2.18 23.26 -9.55
N LEU A 143 1.32 23.72 -8.63
CA LEU A 143 0.16 22.98 -8.15
C LEU A 143 -1.02 23.13 -9.10
N PHE A 144 -1.56 22.01 -9.56
CA PHE A 144 -2.85 21.93 -10.24
C PHE A 144 -3.91 21.38 -9.29
N LYS A 145 -5.06 22.06 -9.27
CA LYS A 145 -6.28 21.59 -8.59
C LYS A 145 -7.28 21.17 -9.64
N ILE A 146 -7.87 19.99 -9.45
CA ILE A 146 -8.83 19.40 -10.36
C ILE A 146 -10.11 19.14 -9.57
N ASN A 147 -11.20 19.71 -10.03
CA ASN A 147 -12.51 19.61 -9.39
C ASN A 147 -13.44 18.71 -10.21
N SER A 148 -14.48 18.22 -9.55
CA SER A 148 -15.56 17.43 -10.16
C SER A 148 -16.43 18.31 -11.05
N LYS A 149 -16.70 17.85 -12.28
CA LYS A 149 -17.66 18.50 -13.18
C LYS A 149 -19.12 18.41 -12.74
N PHE A 150 -19.43 17.60 -11.74
CA PHE A 150 -20.81 17.37 -11.29
C PHE A 150 -21.22 18.28 -10.12
N ASP A 151 -20.31 18.51 -9.18
CA ASP A 151 -20.58 19.24 -7.93
C ASP A 151 -19.52 20.31 -7.60
N GLY A 152 -18.50 20.49 -8.44
CA GLY A 152 -17.46 21.50 -8.28
C GLY A 152 -16.49 21.24 -7.12
N LYS A 153 -16.60 20.09 -6.43
CA LYS A 153 -15.73 19.76 -5.30
C LYS A 153 -14.33 19.35 -5.76
N LEU A 154 -13.33 19.69 -4.96
CA LEU A 154 -11.93 19.30 -5.18
C LEU A 154 -11.82 17.76 -5.21
N LYS A 155 -11.31 17.23 -6.31
CA LYS A 155 -11.06 15.79 -6.51
C LYS A 155 -9.60 15.45 -6.36
N GLU A 156 -8.72 16.28 -6.92
CA GLU A 156 -7.29 15.99 -6.98
C GLU A 156 -6.45 17.26 -6.87
N GLU A 157 -5.28 17.12 -6.24
CA GLU A 157 -4.19 18.07 -6.25
C GLU A 157 -2.97 17.37 -6.86
N LYS A 158 -2.28 18.02 -7.80
CA LYS A 158 -1.10 17.47 -8.49
C LYS A 158 -0.02 18.53 -8.61
N SER A 159 1.15 18.25 -8.07
CA SER A 159 2.32 19.11 -8.23
C SER A 159 3.10 18.73 -9.49
N TYR A 160 3.45 19.72 -10.31
CA TYR A 160 4.22 19.54 -11.54
C TYR A 160 5.48 20.38 -11.54
N LYS A 161 6.49 19.90 -12.26
CA LYS A 161 7.68 20.65 -12.64
C LYS A 161 8.05 20.26 -14.06
N GLU A 162 8.20 21.25 -14.94
CA GLU A 162 8.50 21.03 -16.37
C GLU A 162 7.56 20.01 -17.05
N GLY A 163 6.28 20.06 -16.71
CA GLY A 163 5.24 19.18 -17.27
C GLY A 163 5.19 17.77 -16.69
N LYS A 164 6.09 17.41 -15.76
CA LYS A 164 6.12 16.10 -15.09
C LYS A 164 5.64 16.22 -13.65
N LEU A 165 5.04 15.16 -13.11
CA LEU A 165 4.68 15.11 -11.68
C LEU A 165 5.94 15.23 -10.83
N ASP A 166 5.98 16.20 -9.94
CA ASP A 166 7.11 16.44 -9.05
C ASP A 166 6.59 17.08 -7.75
N GLY A 167 6.76 16.36 -6.64
CA GLY A 167 6.14 16.65 -5.35
C GLY A 167 4.91 15.77 -5.07
N THR A 168 4.07 16.24 -4.15
CA THR A 168 2.92 15.48 -3.67
C THR A 168 1.73 15.63 -4.61
N SER A 169 1.04 14.52 -4.86
CA SER A 169 -0.29 14.47 -5.45
C SER A 169 -1.27 13.88 -4.45
N LYS A 170 -2.46 14.46 -4.34
CA LYS A 170 -3.54 14.01 -3.45
C LYS A 170 -4.82 13.75 -4.23
N SER A 171 -5.60 12.77 -3.79
CA SER A 171 -7.00 12.60 -4.18
C SER A 171 -7.91 12.69 -2.95
N TYR A 172 -9.16 13.06 -3.17
CA TYR A 172 -10.13 13.30 -2.10
C TYR A 172 -11.41 12.50 -2.32
N PHE A 173 -11.98 12.01 -1.23
CA PHE A 173 -13.33 11.49 -1.20
C PHE A 173 -14.35 12.60 -1.48
N THR A 174 -15.58 12.22 -1.82
CA THR A 174 -16.72 13.16 -1.99
C THR A 174 -17.05 13.95 -0.71
N THR A 175 -16.56 13.46 0.44
CA THR A 175 -16.63 14.10 1.75
C THR A 175 -15.59 15.22 1.94
N GLY A 176 -14.59 15.31 1.06
CA GLY A 176 -13.45 16.23 1.18
C GLY A 176 -12.29 15.71 2.02
N LYS A 177 -12.41 14.52 2.62
CA LYS A 177 -11.27 13.84 3.28
C LYS A 177 -10.29 13.32 2.24
N VAL A 178 -9.01 13.27 2.59
CA VAL A 178 -7.95 12.70 1.74
C VAL A 178 -8.20 11.20 1.56
N GLU A 179 -8.23 10.77 0.30
CA GLU A 179 -8.34 9.37 -0.10
C GLU A 179 -6.96 8.77 -0.37
N SER A 180 -6.10 9.49 -1.08
CA SER A 180 -4.72 9.04 -1.33
C SER A 180 -3.74 10.19 -1.40
N GLU A 181 -2.50 9.92 -0.99
CA GLU A 181 -1.36 10.82 -1.16
C GLU A 181 -0.22 10.05 -1.80
N ARG A 182 0.40 10.60 -2.85
CA ARG A 182 1.50 9.97 -3.58
C ARG A 182 2.58 11.00 -3.83
N ASN A 183 3.83 10.63 -3.62
CA ASN A 183 4.97 11.51 -3.87
C ASN A 183 5.69 11.12 -5.15
N PHE A 184 6.04 12.12 -5.94
CA PHE A 184 6.71 11.95 -7.22
C PHE A 184 7.98 12.79 -7.30
N ARG A 185 8.94 12.32 -8.10
CA ARG A 185 10.14 13.05 -8.51
C ARG A 185 10.34 12.83 -10.00
N MET A 186 10.29 13.91 -10.79
CA MET A 186 10.46 13.88 -12.25
C MET A 186 9.60 12.82 -12.96
N GLY A 187 8.35 12.66 -12.52
CA GLY A 187 7.36 11.75 -13.09
C GLY A 187 7.37 10.34 -12.53
N LYS A 188 8.29 9.99 -11.61
CA LYS A 188 8.36 8.66 -10.97
C LYS A 188 7.95 8.72 -9.51
N GLU A 189 7.28 7.69 -8.99
CA GLU A 189 6.97 7.62 -7.56
C GLU A 189 8.26 7.61 -6.72
N HIS A 190 8.32 8.48 -5.73
CA HIS A 190 9.50 8.70 -4.88
C HIS A 190 9.06 9.23 -3.53
N GLY A 191 9.27 8.45 -2.46
CA GLY A 191 8.77 8.70 -1.12
C GLY A 191 7.53 7.87 -0.79
N LYS A 192 6.70 8.37 0.12
CA LYS A 192 5.53 7.63 0.62
C LYS A 192 4.35 7.69 -0.34
N GLN A 193 3.60 6.60 -0.37
CA GLN A 193 2.25 6.50 -0.90
C GLN A 193 1.33 6.08 0.25
N LEU A 194 0.34 6.92 0.53
CA LEU A 194 -0.66 6.70 1.56
C LEU A 194 -2.03 6.55 0.89
N SER A 195 -2.86 5.66 1.41
CA SER A 195 -4.28 5.63 1.07
C SER A 195 -5.13 5.32 2.29
N TYR A 196 -6.32 5.90 2.32
CA TYR A 196 -7.22 5.86 3.46
C TYR A 196 -8.57 5.26 3.04
N GLU A 197 -9.33 4.79 4.01
CA GLU A 197 -10.77 4.53 3.87
C GLU A 197 -11.56 5.83 4.08
N SER A 198 -12.85 5.84 3.70
CA SER A 198 -13.70 7.04 3.79
C SER A 198 -13.89 7.60 5.20
N ASP A 199 -13.69 6.77 6.23
CA ASP A 199 -13.70 7.17 7.63
C ASP A 199 -12.40 7.85 8.07
N GLY A 200 -11.30 7.68 7.33
CA GLY A 200 -9.95 8.18 7.63
C GLY A 200 -8.97 7.09 8.09
N THR A 201 -9.40 5.84 8.19
CA THR A 201 -8.53 4.71 8.57
C THR A 201 -7.44 4.50 7.52
N LEU A 202 -6.18 4.39 7.95
CA LEU A 202 -5.06 4.15 7.04
C LEU A 202 -5.18 2.74 6.43
N ARG A 203 -5.36 2.68 5.12
CA ARG A 203 -5.44 1.42 4.36
C ARG A 203 -4.07 0.94 3.88
N LYS A 204 -3.19 1.87 3.54
CA LYS A 204 -1.91 1.54 2.88
C LYS A 204 -0.86 2.58 3.19
N GLU A 205 0.34 2.13 3.50
CA GLU A 205 1.55 2.95 3.53
C GLU A 205 2.65 2.21 2.79
N HIS A 206 2.95 2.67 1.58
CA HIS A 206 3.98 2.10 0.73
C HIS A 206 5.12 3.11 0.54
N ASN A 207 6.36 2.63 0.46
CA ASN A 207 7.56 3.44 0.28
C ASN A 207 8.17 3.14 -1.08
N TYR A 208 8.45 4.20 -1.86
CA TYR A 208 8.98 4.11 -3.21
C TYR A 208 10.28 4.90 -3.38
N LYS A 209 11.12 4.43 -4.30
CA LYS A 209 12.29 5.14 -4.79
C LYS A 209 12.41 4.92 -6.30
N ASP A 210 12.25 6.00 -7.04
CA ASP A 210 12.38 6.04 -8.51
C ASP A 210 11.48 5.02 -9.22
N GLY A 211 10.26 4.88 -8.72
CA GLY A 211 9.21 4.00 -9.26
C GLY A 211 9.23 2.57 -8.73
N LYS A 212 10.15 2.21 -7.83
CA LYS A 212 10.24 0.87 -7.21
C LYS A 212 9.86 0.91 -5.74
N GLN A 213 9.20 -0.12 -5.24
CA GLN A 213 8.97 -0.28 -3.80
C GLN A 213 10.30 -0.55 -3.08
N VAL A 214 10.53 0.14 -1.97
CA VAL A 214 11.74 -0.03 -1.15
C VAL A 214 11.39 0.07 0.33
N GLY A 215 12.11 -0.67 1.17
CA GLY A 215 11.88 -0.70 2.61
C GLY A 215 10.50 -1.25 2.98
N LYS A 216 9.99 -0.80 4.13
CA LYS A 216 8.76 -1.31 4.73
C LYS A 216 7.52 -0.89 3.93
N GLN A 217 6.67 -1.85 3.61
CA GLN A 217 5.33 -1.68 3.08
C GLN A 217 4.34 -2.15 4.14
N TYR A 218 3.27 -1.40 4.33
CA TYR A 218 2.18 -1.73 5.24
C TYR A 218 0.85 -1.69 4.48
N THR A 219 0.01 -2.69 4.68
CA THR A 219 -1.30 -2.78 4.01
C THR A 219 -2.34 -3.36 4.94
N PHE A 220 -3.47 -2.69 5.04
CA PHE A 220 -4.68 -3.20 5.64
C PHE A 220 -5.50 -3.93 4.57
N LEU A 221 -5.68 -5.24 4.76
CA LEU A 221 -6.42 -6.12 3.88
C LEU A 221 -7.79 -6.39 4.52
N LYS A 222 -8.86 -5.96 3.84
CA LYS A 222 -10.24 -6.24 4.22
C LYS A 222 -10.74 -7.49 3.49
N GLY A 223 -11.37 -8.43 4.18
CA GLY A 223 -11.82 -9.67 3.57
C GLY A 223 -12.57 -10.58 4.54
N THR A 224 -12.40 -11.90 4.40
CA THR A 224 -12.89 -12.87 5.41
C THR A 224 -12.31 -12.56 6.78
N TYR A 225 -11.06 -12.10 6.80
CA TYR A 225 -10.39 -11.58 7.97
C TYR A 225 -9.82 -10.22 7.62
N ASP A 226 -9.92 -9.30 8.57
CA ASP A 226 -9.26 -8.02 8.49
C ASP A 226 -7.83 -8.17 9.02
N LEU A 227 -6.85 -7.89 8.16
CA LEU A 227 -5.44 -8.18 8.42
C LEU A 227 -4.57 -6.94 8.18
N TYR A 228 -3.54 -6.81 8.99
CA TYR A 228 -2.41 -5.93 8.72
C TYR A 228 -1.25 -6.75 8.17
N GLU A 229 -0.87 -6.46 6.93
CA GLU A 229 0.30 -7.04 6.28
C GLU A 229 1.47 -6.05 6.34
N THR A 230 2.64 -6.57 6.72
CA THR A 230 3.92 -5.87 6.62
C THR A 230 4.90 -6.69 5.79
N VAL A 231 5.49 -6.04 4.78
CA VAL A 231 6.47 -6.64 3.86
C VAL A 231 7.63 -5.68 3.69
N TYR A 232 8.86 -6.19 3.55
CA TYR A 232 10.04 -5.37 3.30
C TYR A 232 10.58 -5.63 1.89
N PHE A 233 11.09 -4.58 1.25
CA PHE A 233 11.68 -4.62 -0.09
C PHE A 233 13.09 -4.05 -0.07
N ASN A 234 14.00 -4.63 -0.86
CA ASN A 234 15.34 -4.08 -1.07
C ASN A 234 15.34 -2.98 -2.15
N GLU A 235 16.52 -2.40 -2.40
CA GLU A 235 16.72 -1.31 -3.39
C GLU A 235 16.41 -1.73 -4.84
N GLU A 236 16.39 -3.04 -5.13
CA GLU A 236 16.07 -3.55 -6.46
C GLU A 236 14.56 -3.66 -6.70
N GLY A 237 13.75 -3.55 -5.64
CA GLY A 237 12.31 -3.75 -5.66
C GLY A 237 11.88 -5.20 -5.42
N LEU A 238 12.74 -6.03 -4.82
CA LEU A 238 12.44 -7.42 -4.46
C LEU A 238 12.12 -7.53 -2.97
N GLN A 239 11.20 -8.42 -2.60
CA GLN A 239 10.89 -8.68 -1.19
C GLN A 239 12.14 -9.20 -0.46
N ASP A 240 12.53 -8.56 0.62
CA ASP A 240 13.76 -8.85 1.36
C ASP A 240 13.63 -8.39 2.81
N GLY A 241 13.67 -9.35 3.74
CA GLY A 241 13.44 -9.15 5.17
C GLY A 241 12.19 -9.85 5.70
N GLU A 242 11.78 -9.45 6.90
CA GLU A 242 10.66 -10.06 7.61
C GLU A 242 9.32 -9.88 6.88
N TYR A 243 8.43 -10.83 7.05
CA TYR A 243 7.05 -10.79 6.60
C TYR A 243 6.13 -11.06 7.77
N SER A 244 5.07 -10.26 7.90
CA SER A 244 4.01 -10.54 8.85
C SER A 244 2.65 -10.22 8.27
N SER A 245 1.69 -11.11 8.55
CA SER A 245 0.27 -10.86 8.42
C SER A 245 -0.34 -11.05 9.80
N VAL A 246 -0.99 -10.02 10.32
CA VAL A 246 -1.49 -9.96 11.70
C VAL A 246 -2.99 -9.66 11.67
N PHE A 247 -3.79 -10.34 12.49
CA PHE A 247 -5.20 -10.00 12.65
C PHE A 247 -5.36 -8.58 13.20
N THR A 248 -6.42 -7.87 12.84
CA THR A 248 -6.70 -6.53 13.40
C THR A 248 -6.74 -6.50 14.93
N PHE A 249 -7.10 -7.63 15.56
CA PHE A 249 -7.13 -7.80 17.02
C PHE A 249 -5.80 -8.29 17.62
N GLY A 250 -4.70 -8.23 16.86
CA GLY A 250 -3.31 -8.27 17.36
C GLY A 250 -2.59 -9.61 17.26
N SER A 251 -3.29 -10.75 17.22
CA SER A 251 -2.64 -12.05 17.05
C SER A 251 -2.01 -12.18 15.66
N PRO A 252 -0.77 -12.69 15.53
CA PRO A 252 -0.20 -12.97 14.20
C PRO A 252 -1.02 -14.08 13.53
N ARG A 253 -1.19 -13.98 12.22
CA ARG A 253 -1.73 -15.06 11.38
C ARG A 253 -0.61 -15.80 10.67
N ILE A 254 0.36 -15.05 10.12
CA ILE A 254 1.51 -15.59 9.39
C ILE A 254 2.74 -14.76 9.74
N LEU A 255 3.84 -15.43 10.04
CA LEU A 255 5.17 -14.85 10.20
C LEU A 255 6.16 -15.60 9.31
N GLY A 256 7.12 -14.90 8.73
CA GLY A 256 8.17 -15.51 7.91
C GLY A 256 9.17 -14.47 7.43
N SER A 257 10.02 -14.85 6.47
CA SER A 257 10.93 -13.91 5.84
C SER A 257 11.10 -14.18 4.35
N TYR A 258 11.40 -13.13 3.59
CA TYR A 258 11.80 -13.20 2.19
C TYR A 258 13.28 -12.84 2.05
N LYS A 259 13.91 -13.41 1.02
CA LYS A 259 15.23 -13.01 0.53
C LYS A 259 15.18 -12.96 -0.99
N ASN A 260 15.47 -11.81 -1.58
CA ASN A 260 15.45 -11.60 -3.04
C ASN A 260 14.17 -12.12 -3.72
N GLY A 261 13.01 -11.83 -3.15
CA GLY A 261 11.69 -12.20 -3.68
C GLY A 261 11.27 -13.64 -3.40
N LYS A 262 12.04 -14.41 -2.62
CA LYS A 262 11.78 -15.83 -2.35
C LYS A 262 11.60 -16.08 -0.86
N LYS A 263 10.66 -16.95 -0.49
CA LYS A 263 10.51 -17.39 0.90
C LYS A 263 11.83 -17.96 1.40
N ASN A 264 12.23 -17.55 2.60
CA ASN A 264 13.48 -17.99 3.21
C ASN A 264 13.28 -18.17 4.73
N GLY A 265 13.94 -19.18 5.29
CA GLY A 265 13.83 -19.52 6.70
C GLY A 265 12.47 -20.09 7.10
N ARG A 266 12.13 -19.92 8.37
CA ARG A 266 10.94 -20.49 8.98
C ARG A 266 9.71 -19.62 8.73
N TRP A 267 8.64 -20.26 8.27
CA TRP A 267 7.31 -19.69 8.10
C TRP A 267 6.35 -20.34 9.10
N THR A 268 5.68 -19.52 9.91
CA THR A 268 4.75 -19.99 10.94
C THR A 268 3.37 -19.43 10.68
N THR A 269 2.38 -20.31 10.65
CA THR A 269 0.96 -19.95 10.53
C THR A 269 0.25 -20.25 11.85
N PHE A 270 -0.57 -19.31 12.29
CA PHE A 270 -1.34 -19.38 13.53
C PHE A 270 -2.84 -19.36 13.25
N ALA A 271 -3.61 -19.98 14.15
CA ALA A 271 -5.05 -19.86 14.23
C ALA A 271 -5.44 -18.50 14.82
N GLU A 272 -6.72 -18.14 14.71
CA GLU A 272 -7.26 -16.94 15.36
C GLU A 272 -7.17 -17.02 16.89
N SER A 273 -7.22 -18.23 17.46
CA SER A 273 -6.97 -18.49 18.89
C SER A 273 -5.52 -18.18 19.32
N GLY A 274 -4.60 -18.03 18.37
CA GLY A 274 -3.16 -17.91 18.62
C GLY A 274 -2.41 -19.25 18.59
N ASP A 275 -3.12 -20.37 18.45
CA ASP A 275 -2.49 -21.69 18.34
C ASP A 275 -1.64 -21.78 17.07
N THR A 276 -0.46 -22.41 17.15
CA THR A 276 0.34 -22.68 15.95
C THR A 276 -0.32 -23.78 15.13
N LEU A 277 -0.65 -23.50 13.87
CA LEU A 277 -1.24 -24.47 12.95
C LEU A 277 -0.18 -25.17 12.10
N MET A 278 0.85 -24.43 11.69
CA MET A 278 1.86 -24.92 10.78
C MET A 278 3.20 -24.20 10.99
N ILE A 279 4.28 -24.95 10.88
CA ILE A 279 5.65 -24.47 10.71
C ILE A 279 6.18 -25.10 9.42
N GLU A 280 6.71 -24.29 8.52
CA GLU A 280 7.34 -24.70 7.27
C GLU A 280 8.73 -24.06 7.17
N THR A 281 9.69 -24.73 6.54
CA THR A 281 11.04 -24.19 6.37
C THR A 281 11.39 -24.10 4.90
N TYR A 282 11.86 -22.93 4.48
CA TYR A 282 12.22 -22.65 3.10
C TYR A 282 13.69 -22.24 2.97
N LEU A 283 14.32 -22.63 1.87
CA LEU A 283 15.63 -22.15 1.44
C LEU A 283 15.53 -21.74 -0.02
N ASP A 284 15.83 -20.48 -0.31
CA ASP A 284 15.76 -19.91 -1.67
C ASP A 284 14.44 -20.23 -2.40
N GLY A 285 13.32 -20.13 -1.67
CA GLY A 285 11.97 -20.33 -2.18
C GLY A 285 11.51 -21.78 -2.29
N LYS A 286 12.36 -22.75 -1.96
CA LYS A 286 12.02 -24.18 -1.95
C LYS A 286 11.81 -24.68 -0.54
N GLU A 287 10.94 -25.68 -0.37
CA GLU A 287 10.78 -26.37 0.90
C GLU A 287 12.07 -27.15 1.22
N ASP A 288 12.71 -26.78 2.33
CA ASP A 288 14.00 -27.33 2.78
C ASP A 288 14.08 -27.21 4.31
N GLY A 289 14.02 -28.34 5.00
CA GLY A 289 14.02 -28.43 6.45
C GLY A 289 12.74 -29.05 7.03
N LEU A 290 12.51 -28.80 8.32
CA LEU A 290 11.43 -29.41 9.08
C LEU A 290 10.09 -28.68 8.81
N HIS A 291 9.06 -29.47 8.55
CA HIS A 291 7.67 -29.06 8.49
C HIS A 291 6.91 -29.72 9.65
N VAL A 292 6.05 -28.96 10.33
CA VAL A 292 5.24 -29.45 11.46
C VAL A 292 3.84 -28.87 11.34
N SER A 293 2.81 -29.71 11.42
CA SER A 293 1.43 -29.24 11.52
C SER A 293 0.77 -29.72 12.80
N PHE A 294 -0.19 -28.94 13.27
CA PHE A 294 -0.93 -29.18 14.51
C PHE A 294 -2.44 -29.20 14.20
N ALA A 295 -3.19 -29.95 14.99
CA ALA A 295 -4.64 -29.92 14.93
C ALA A 295 -5.18 -28.61 15.51
N ASN A 296 -6.18 -28.05 14.84
CA ASN A 296 -6.83 -26.83 15.29
C ASN A 296 -7.57 -27.07 16.62
N GLY A 297 -7.43 -26.16 17.58
CA GLY A 297 -8.12 -26.17 18.87
C GLY A 297 -7.52 -27.09 19.95
N SER A 298 -6.91 -28.22 19.61
CA SER A 298 -6.24 -29.10 20.60
C SER A 298 -4.74 -28.84 20.74
N GLY A 299 -4.11 -28.23 19.73
CA GLY A 299 -2.65 -28.05 19.67
C GLY A 299 -1.87 -29.37 19.52
N VAL A 300 -2.55 -30.51 19.39
CA VAL A 300 -1.92 -31.81 19.20
C VAL A 300 -1.18 -31.81 17.86
N ARG A 301 0.08 -32.22 17.87
CA ARG A 301 0.87 -32.36 16.64
C ARG A 301 0.19 -33.39 15.73
N GLN A 302 -0.09 -33.02 14.49
CA GLN A 302 -0.71 -33.91 13.51
C GLN A 302 0.34 -34.67 12.71
N LYS A 303 1.35 -33.95 12.21
CA LYS A 303 2.45 -34.53 11.43
C LYS A 303 3.72 -33.69 11.57
N GLU A 304 4.87 -34.34 11.44
CA GLU A 304 6.16 -33.70 11.24
C GLU A 304 6.94 -34.41 10.15
N TYR A 305 7.63 -33.67 9.29
CA TYR A 305 8.40 -34.25 8.21
C TYR A 305 9.50 -33.33 7.70
N TYR A 306 10.55 -33.93 7.16
CA TYR A 306 11.65 -33.19 6.55
C TYR A 306 11.49 -33.09 5.03
N MET A 307 11.78 -31.92 4.50
CA MET A 307 11.81 -31.60 3.07
C MET A 307 13.23 -31.26 2.63
N LYS A 308 13.56 -31.59 1.39
CA LYS A 308 14.77 -31.16 0.69
C LYS A 308 14.45 -30.89 -0.77
N ASN A 309 14.62 -29.65 -1.21
CA ASN A 309 14.29 -29.24 -2.59
C ASN A 309 12.88 -29.69 -3.02
N ASP A 310 11.86 -29.33 -2.23
CA ASP A 310 10.44 -29.60 -2.52
C ASP A 310 10.05 -31.09 -2.52
N ARG A 311 10.89 -31.95 -1.93
CA ARG A 311 10.63 -33.39 -1.81
C ARG A 311 10.85 -33.84 -0.38
N LYS A 312 10.00 -34.75 0.12
CA LYS A 312 10.23 -35.41 1.41
C LYS A 312 11.59 -36.10 1.42
N ASP A 313 12.42 -35.77 2.39
CA ASP A 313 13.77 -36.33 2.53
C ASP A 313 14.15 -36.32 4.00
N GLY A 314 14.32 -37.51 4.59
CA GLY A 314 14.44 -37.72 6.01
C GLY A 314 13.17 -38.27 6.65
N LEU A 315 13.00 -38.00 7.94
CA LEU A 315 11.95 -38.61 8.75
C LEU A 315 10.58 -37.98 8.47
N TYR A 316 9.53 -38.81 8.51
CA TYR A 316 8.13 -38.43 8.41
C TYR A 316 7.37 -39.13 9.54
N ARG A 317 6.55 -38.39 10.28
CA ARG A 317 5.74 -38.91 11.38
C ARG A 317 4.34 -38.36 11.35
N GLU A 318 3.38 -39.20 11.73
CA GLU A 318 2.01 -38.79 12.03
C GLU A 318 1.60 -39.29 13.40
N TYR A 319 0.72 -38.52 14.02
CA TYR A 319 0.23 -38.79 15.37
C TYR A 319 -1.28 -38.92 15.37
N ASN A 320 -1.79 -39.63 16.37
CA ASN A 320 -3.21 -39.71 16.65
C ASN A 320 -3.68 -38.35 17.23
N LEU A 321 -4.76 -37.80 16.67
CA LEU A 321 -5.27 -36.48 17.03
C LEU A 321 -5.98 -36.44 18.39
N GLU A 322 -6.38 -37.60 18.92
CA GLU A 322 -7.09 -37.72 20.20
C GLU A 322 -6.12 -37.78 21.38
N ASN A 323 -5.05 -38.58 21.28
CA ASN A 323 -4.13 -38.84 22.39
C ASN A 323 -2.69 -38.38 22.14
N GLY A 324 -2.36 -37.90 20.93
CA GLY A 324 -1.03 -37.42 20.56
C GLY A 324 0.03 -38.50 20.36
N GLU A 325 -0.33 -39.77 20.42
CA GLU A 325 0.61 -40.87 20.26
C GLU A 325 1.03 -41.05 18.80
N LEU A 326 2.29 -41.44 18.58
CA LEU A 326 2.79 -41.78 17.26
C LEU A 326 1.95 -42.94 16.68
N ARG A 327 1.48 -42.80 15.45
CA ARG A 327 0.75 -43.87 14.72
C ARG A 327 1.44 -44.30 13.44
N TYR A 328 2.34 -43.47 12.93
CA TYR A 328 3.05 -43.71 11.68
C TYR A 328 4.40 -43.01 11.70
N GLU A 329 5.44 -43.72 11.29
CA GLU A 329 6.77 -43.17 11.05
C GLU A 329 7.35 -43.79 9.77
N ALA A 330 8.03 -43.00 8.96
CA ALA A 330 8.72 -43.48 7.77
C ALA A 330 9.95 -42.63 7.46
N THR A 331 10.93 -43.24 6.80
CA THR A 331 12.08 -42.52 6.23
C THR A 331 11.89 -42.36 4.72
N TYR A 332 12.12 -41.15 4.23
CA TYR A 332 12.08 -40.81 2.82
C TYR A 332 13.47 -40.41 2.32
N GLN A 333 13.74 -40.65 1.05
CA GLN A 333 14.88 -40.12 0.33
C GLN A 333 14.40 -39.65 -1.05
N ALA A 334 14.66 -38.39 -1.40
CA ALA A 334 14.24 -37.78 -2.66
C ALA A 334 12.76 -38.04 -3.03
N GLY A 335 11.87 -37.96 -2.03
CA GLY A 335 10.42 -38.11 -2.16
C GLY A 335 9.90 -39.55 -2.17
N ARG A 336 10.75 -40.56 -2.00
CA ARG A 336 10.36 -41.98 -1.98
C ARG A 336 10.67 -42.62 -0.64
N LEU A 337 9.86 -43.59 -0.20
CA LEU A 337 10.18 -44.39 0.99
C LEU A 337 11.54 -45.08 0.81
N HIS A 338 12.43 -44.88 1.77
CA HIS A 338 13.76 -45.46 1.77
C HIS A 338 14.23 -45.63 3.21
N GLY A 339 14.50 -46.86 3.64
CA GLY A 339 14.73 -47.20 5.04
C GLY A 339 13.49 -47.81 5.68
N LYS A 340 13.29 -47.57 6.99
CA LYS A 340 12.19 -48.18 7.75
C LYS A 340 10.90 -47.37 7.62
N GLU A 341 9.79 -48.07 7.45
CA GLU A 341 8.43 -47.60 7.69
C GLU A 341 7.90 -48.37 8.91
N ARG A 342 7.31 -47.67 9.88
CA ARG A 342 6.66 -48.23 11.06
C ARG A 342 5.23 -47.71 11.16
N ARG A 343 4.23 -48.59 11.13
CA ARG A 343 2.80 -48.25 11.13
C ARG A 343 2.06 -48.97 12.25
N LEU A 344 1.24 -48.24 12.99
CA LEU A 344 0.34 -48.80 13.99
C LEU A 344 -0.89 -49.37 13.29
N ILE A 345 -1.16 -50.65 13.53
CA ILE A 345 -2.38 -51.32 13.12
C ILE A 345 -3.28 -51.46 14.34
N VAL A 346 -4.37 -50.70 14.35
CA VAL A 346 -5.41 -50.79 15.39
C VAL A 346 -6.38 -51.89 14.99
N SER A 347 -6.61 -52.86 15.86
CA SER A 347 -7.52 -53.98 15.58
C SER A 347 -8.43 -54.26 16.77
N ASN A 348 -9.60 -54.87 16.53
CA ASN A 348 -10.55 -55.20 17.59
C ASN A 348 -10.04 -56.26 18.59
N ARG A 349 -8.88 -56.87 18.35
CA ARG A 349 -8.31 -57.91 19.21
C ARG A 349 -7.06 -57.42 19.93
N PHE A 350 -6.01 -57.10 19.18
CA PHE A 350 -4.73 -56.62 19.71
C PHE A 350 -4.08 -55.67 18.71
N ASP A 351 -3.65 -54.51 19.18
CA ASP A 351 -2.91 -53.55 18.36
C ASP A 351 -1.46 -54.01 18.19
N TYR A 352 -0.87 -53.73 17.04
CA TYR A 352 0.51 -54.08 16.73
C TYR A 352 1.14 -53.07 15.79
N TRP A 353 2.46 -52.93 15.91
CA TRP A 353 3.30 -52.15 15.01
C TRP A 353 3.81 -53.05 13.89
N GLU A 354 3.60 -52.67 12.64
CA GLU A 354 4.30 -53.23 11.49
C GLU A 354 5.51 -52.37 11.15
N THR A 355 6.67 -52.99 11.00
CA THR A 355 7.91 -52.36 10.54
C THR A 355 8.38 -53.04 9.26
N SER A 356 8.42 -52.28 8.17
CA SER A 356 8.85 -52.73 6.84
C SER A 356 10.09 -51.96 6.38
N THR A 357 10.97 -52.62 5.64
CA THR A 357 12.12 -51.96 5.00
C THR A 357 11.83 -51.66 3.54
N TYR A 358 12.17 -50.45 3.09
CA TYR A 358 11.97 -49.97 1.73
C TYR A 358 13.29 -49.54 1.10
N VAL A 359 13.41 -49.79 -0.20
CA VAL A 359 14.45 -49.23 -1.06
C VAL A 359 13.77 -48.60 -2.27
N ASN A 360 13.93 -47.29 -2.44
CA ASN A 360 13.37 -46.52 -3.56
C ASN A 360 11.86 -46.73 -3.78
N GLY A 361 11.10 -46.75 -2.70
CA GLY A 361 9.63 -46.85 -2.71
C GLY A 361 9.09 -48.27 -2.82
N ARG A 362 9.94 -49.31 -2.84
CA ARG A 362 9.53 -50.72 -2.87
C ARG A 362 9.97 -51.43 -1.60
N GLN A 363 9.09 -52.25 -1.01
CA GLN A 363 9.46 -53.09 0.12
C GLN A 363 10.58 -54.04 -0.30
N ASN A 364 11.70 -53.97 0.41
CA ASN A 364 12.89 -54.75 0.13
C ASN A 364 13.72 -54.87 1.42
N GLY A 365 13.81 -56.07 1.96
CA GLY A 365 14.45 -56.37 3.25
C GLY A 365 13.45 -56.83 4.32
N PRO A 366 13.85 -56.77 5.60
CA PRO A 366 13.12 -57.40 6.69
C PRO A 366 11.78 -56.73 6.98
N PHE A 367 10.84 -57.56 7.39
CA PHE A 367 9.53 -57.20 7.95
C PHE A 367 9.38 -57.78 9.35
N GLU A 368 8.87 -56.98 10.27
CA GLU A 368 8.44 -57.43 11.59
C GLU A 368 7.12 -56.76 11.98
N ALA A 369 6.24 -57.51 12.64
CA ALA A 369 5.08 -56.99 13.34
C ALA A 369 5.24 -57.30 14.83
N ARG A 370 5.00 -56.35 15.73
CA ARG A 370 5.13 -56.51 17.19
C ARG A 370 3.90 -56.01 17.92
N TYR A 371 3.40 -56.77 18.88
CA TYR A 371 2.24 -56.38 19.69
C TYR A 371 2.52 -55.13 20.50
N VAL A 372 1.61 -54.15 20.51
CA VAL A 372 1.76 -52.92 21.32
C VAL A 372 1.77 -53.25 22.82
N LYS A 373 0.97 -54.23 23.25
CA LYS A 373 0.76 -54.56 24.66
C LYS A 373 2.02 -55.00 25.39
N ASN A 374 2.93 -55.74 24.74
CA ASN A 374 4.08 -56.38 25.38
C ASN A 374 5.34 -56.43 24.50
N ASP A 375 5.35 -55.76 23.35
CA ASP A 375 6.45 -55.71 22.36
C ASP A 375 6.89 -57.09 21.82
N GLN A 376 6.10 -58.14 22.05
CA GLN A 376 6.40 -59.46 21.53
C GLN A 376 6.18 -59.51 20.02
N LEU A 377 7.04 -60.28 19.35
CA LEU A 377 6.96 -60.50 17.91
C LEU A 377 5.64 -61.19 17.57
N ARG A 378 4.89 -60.62 16.63
CA ARG A 378 3.64 -61.17 16.08
C ARG A 378 3.89 -61.86 14.74
N GLU A 379 4.66 -61.23 13.84
CA GLU A 379 4.93 -61.76 12.50
C GLU A 379 6.31 -61.30 12.05
N CYS A 380 7.06 -62.14 11.34
CA CYS A 380 8.30 -61.73 10.70
C CYS A 380 8.52 -62.46 9.38
N GLY A 381 9.29 -61.82 8.51
CA GLY A 381 9.67 -62.35 7.20
C GLY A 381 10.50 -61.35 6.42
N GLU A 382 10.64 -61.59 5.12
CA GLU A 382 11.42 -60.73 4.22
C GLU A 382 10.61 -60.39 2.97
N TYR A 383 10.74 -59.15 2.52
CA TYR A 383 10.23 -58.71 1.22
C TYR A 383 11.37 -58.55 0.22
N LYS A 384 11.12 -58.89 -1.04
CA LYS A 384 11.97 -58.55 -2.17
C LYS A 384 11.11 -57.97 -3.28
N ASN A 385 11.39 -56.72 -3.65
CA ASN A 385 10.65 -55.99 -4.69
C ASN A 385 9.12 -55.98 -4.49
N GLY A 386 8.67 -55.80 -3.24
CA GLY A 386 7.24 -55.75 -2.90
C GLY A 386 6.56 -57.11 -2.76
N ARG A 387 7.29 -58.22 -2.87
CA ARG A 387 6.77 -59.58 -2.69
C ARG A 387 7.37 -60.22 -1.46
N ARG A 388 6.56 -60.96 -0.72
CA ARG A 388 7.05 -61.82 0.37
C ARG A 388 7.95 -62.89 -0.22
N VAL A 389 9.10 -63.14 0.41
CA VAL A 389 10.03 -64.19 0.00
C VAL A 389 10.53 -64.95 1.21
N GLY A 390 10.96 -66.18 0.98
CA GLY A 390 11.59 -67.00 2.00
C GLY A 390 10.62 -67.36 3.11
N ARG A 391 11.17 -67.53 4.32
CA ARG A 391 10.44 -68.10 5.44
C ARG A 391 9.75 -67.05 6.29
N TRP A 392 8.45 -67.25 6.50
CA TRP A 392 7.59 -66.40 7.31
C TRP A 392 7.13 -67.12 8.57
N LYS A 393 7.07 -66.37 9.68
CA LYS A 393 6.64 -66.88 10.98
C LYS A 393 5.62 -65.94 11.60
N ARG A 394 4.61 -66.52 12.24
CA ARG A 394 3.60 -65.81 13.04
C ARG A 394 3.51 -66.43 14.43
N TYR A 395 3.38 -65.57 15.44
CA TYR A 395 3.35 -65.93 16.84
C TYR A 395 2.10 -65.36 17.51
N THR A 396 1.66 -66.01 18.57
CA THR A 396 0.60 -65.52 19.47
C THR A 396 1.11 -64.39 20.36
N ILE A 397 0.21 -63.71 21.07
CA ILE A 397 0.55 -62.64 22.02
C ILE A 397 1.37 -63.11 23.23
N ASP A 398 1.44 -64.42 23.47
CA ASP A 398 2.27 -65.01 24.52
C ASP A 398 3.61 -65.55 23.97
N GLY A 399 3.90 -65.27 22.68
CA GLY A 399 5.15 -65.62 22.01
C GLY A 399 5.21 -67.05 21.47
N LYS A 400 4.09 -67.79 21.45
CA LYS A 400 4.05 -69.16 20.91
C LYS A 400 3.95 -69.12 19.39
N LEU A 401 4.75 -69.94 18.70
CA LEU A 401 4.66 -70.05 17.24
C LEU A 401 3.28 -70.59 16.83
N GLU A 402 2.55 -69.80 16.04
CA GLU A 402 1.21 -70.13 15.53
C GLU A 402 1.28 -70.70 14.12
N LYS A 403 2.12 -70.11 13.25
CA LYS A 403 2.26 -70.52 11.85
C LYS A 403 3.67 -70.27 11.34
N GLU A 404 4.19 -71.19 10.55
CA GLU A 404 5.42 -71.04 9.76
C GLU A 404 5.13 -71.51 8.32
N TRP A 405 5.57 -70.74 7.33
CA TRP A 405 5.39 -71.08 5.91
C TRP A 405 6.46 -70.42 5.05
N ASP A 406 6.67 -70.94 3.83
CA ASP A 406 7.59 -70.38 2.85
C ASP A 406 6.83 -69.70 1.70
N GLU A 407 7.36 -68.59 1.21
CA GLU A 407 6.86 -67.82 0.06
C GLU A 407 7.90 -67.83 -1.06
N ASN A 408 7.43 -68.00 -2.30
CA ASN A 408 8.27 -68.20 -3.49
C ASN A 408 8.92 -66.93 -4.05
#